data_AF-A0A0Q1BNQ9-F1
#
_entry.id   AF-A0A0Q1BNQ9-F1
#
_cell.length_a   1.000
_cell.length_b   1.000
_cell.length_c   1.000
_cell.angle_alpha   90.00
_cell.angle_beta   90.00
_cell.angle_gamma   90.00
#
_symmetry.space_group_name_H-M   'P 1'
#
loop_
_entity.id
_entity.type
_entity.pdbx_description
1 polymer ?
#
loop_
_entity_poly.entity_id
_entity_poly.type
_entity_poly.pdbx_seq_one_letter_code
_entity_poly.pdbx_strand_id
1 'polypeptide(L)'
;MSTEGIISIAITLIIGIPSIITFFRINQTKLIHLEKRIINLKDDLLKNFEELSIKYKGIEVQKNIYFINGFIVCQGKKDISNDENSLQINLPTNWKWLDYKIVSNSKGMIFQKKLNDESVFLNFDLIKSKEFVEYEGIIEINEDIKKENIGERLDFHHRIPNVPSIKKFSIDMLKSGFGILIVCAFLAFTPIYLTLEYNDIETYNLEAYNANTNAILPSSIVYLNDDLGQLEKKIAEENSGYNLVFERKNKKFSCGGF
;
A
#
# COMPACT_ATOMS: atom_id res chain seq x y z
N MET A 1 20.10 31.75 -12.28
CA MET A 1 19.63 30.62 -11.44
C MET A 1 19.97 29.35 -12.20
N SER A 2 20.77 28.44 -11.65
CA SER A 2 21.18 27.23 -12.37
C SER A 2 19.98 26.31 -12.62
N THR A 3 20.00 25.56 -13.72
CA THR A 3 19.00 24.53 -14.05
C THR A 3 18.84 23.52 -12.91
N GLU A 4 19.94 23.16 -12.26
CA GLU A 4 20.00 22.31 -11.07
C GLU A 4 19.19 22.89 -9.90
N GLY A 5 19.29 24.20 -9.66
CA GLY A 5 18.53 24.88 -8.62
C GLY A 5 17.02 24.82 -8.86
N ILE A 6 16.59 24.99 -10.10
CA ILE A 6 15.17 24.90 -10.48
C ILE A 6 14.65 23.47 -10.27
N ILE A 7 15.43 22.45 -10.65
CA ILE A 7 15.06 21.04 -10.49
C ILE A 7 14.94 20.68 -9.00
N SER A 8 15.87 21.12 -8.15
CA SER A 8 15.82 20.82 -6.70
C SER A 8 14.58 21.41 -6.01
N ILE A 9 14.19 22.63 -6.37
CA ILE A 9 12.99 23.29 -5.86
C ILE A 9 11.74 22.56 -6.34
N ALA A 10 11.69 22.17 -7.62
CA ALA A 10 10.57 21.43 -8.18
C ALA A 10 10.36 20.08 -7.46
N ILE A 11 11.43 19.32 -7.23
CA ILE A 11 11.39 18.06 -6.49
C ILE A 11 10.87 18.28 -5.06
N THR A 12 11.38 19.30 -4.38
CA THR A 12 10.98 19.62 -3.00
C THR A 12 9.49 20.00 -2.92
N LEU A 13 8.96 20.72 -3.91
CA LEU A 13 7.53 21.06 -3.95
C LEU A 13 6.67 19.83 -4.23
N ILE A 14 7.07 19.00 -5.20
CA ILE A 14 6.34 17.79 -5.59
C ILE A 14 6.27 16.77 -4.46
N ILE A 15 7.34 16.63 -3.66
CA ILE A 15 7.39 15.64 -2.56
C ILE A 15 6.97 16.26 -1.24
N GLY A 16 7.44 17.47 -0.94
CA GLY A 16 7.27 18.14 0.36
C GLY A 16 5.83 18.54 0.64
N ILE A 17 5.13 19.17 -0.33
CA ILE A 17 3.74 19.60 -0.13
C ILE A 17 2.83 18.39 0.13
N PRO A 18 2.82 17.32 -0.69
CA PRO A 18 2.01 16.13 -0.40
C PRO A 18 2.39 15.45 0.91
N SER A 19 3.68 15.45 1.29
CA SER A 19 4.12 14.86 2.57
C SER A 19 3.53 15.59 3.78
N ILE A 20 3.54 16.93 3.77
CA ILE A 20 2.95 17.74 4.83
C ILE A 20 1.43 17.52 4.90
N ILE A 21 0.74 17.56 3.74
CA ILE A 21 -0.71 17.33 3.67
C ILE A 21 -1.05 15.93 4.20
N THR A 22 -0.26 14.92 3.81
CA THR A 22 -0.45 13.54 4.24
C THR A 22 -0.23 13.39 5.75
N PHE A 23 0.80 14.03 6.30
CA PHE A 23 1.06 14.06 7.74
C PHE A 23 -0.12 14.61 8.54
N PHE A 24 -0.71 15.74 8.10
CA PHE A 24 -1.91 16.28 8.75
C PHE A 24 -3.11 15.34 8.62
N ARG A 25 -3.33 14.74 7.44
CA ARG A 25 -4.44 13.79 7.20
C ARG A 25 -4.31 12.50 8.02
N ILE A 26 -3.10 12.00 8.24
CA ILE A 26 -2.86 10.78 9.04
C ILE A 26 -3.12 11.04 10.53
N ASN A 27 -2.82 12.24 11.00
CA ASN A 27 -2.97 12.60 12.42
C ASN A 27 -4.41 12.96 12.83
N GLN A 28 -5.32 13.14 11.87
CA GLN A 28 -6.73 13.42 12.15
C GLN A 28 -7.44 12.18 12.69
N THR A 29 -8.26 12.37 13.73
CA THR A 29 -9.16 11.33 14.22
C THR A 29 -10.30 11.13 13.24
N LYS A 30 -10.53 9.88 12.85
CA LYS A 30 -11.53 9.46 11.87
C LYS A 30 -12.10 8.10 12.26
N LEU A 31 -13.33 7.87 11.84
CA LEU A 31 -13.95 6.56 11.87
C LEU A 31 -13.77 5.87 10.53
N ILE A 32 -13.40 4.60 10.57
CA ILE A 32 -13.17 3.78 9.39
C ILE A 32 -14.09 2.57 9.46
N HIS A 33 -14.82 2.35 8.39
CA HIS A 33 -15.56 1.12 8.17
C HIS A 33 -14.67 0.12 7.43
N LEU A 34 -14.50 -1.06 8.00
CA LEU A 34 -13.80 -2.19 7.39
C LEU A 34 -14.83 -3.27 7.07
N GLU A 35 -15.07 -3.52 5.79
CA GLU A 35 -15.91 -4.64 5.38
C GLU A 35 -15.16 -5.95 5.62
N LYS A 36 -15.73 -6.83 6.46
CA LYS A 36 -15.16 -8.15 6.74
C LYS A 36 -15.69 -9.17 5.75
N ARG A 37 -17.03 -9.25 5.61
CA ARG A 37 -17.68 -10.25 4.76
C ARG A 37 -19.11 -9.85 4.42
N ILE A 38 -19.48 -10.06 3.16
CA ILE A 38 -20.87 -10.07 2.69
C ILE A 38 -21.16 -11.47 2.14
N ILE A 39 -22.34 -12.02 2.40
CA ILE A 39 -22.77 -13.36 1.96
C ILE A 39 -24.20 -13.24 1.46
N ASN A 40 -24.50 -13.79 0.28
CA ASN A 40 -25.90 -13.97 -0.11
C ASN A 40 -26.36 -15.28 0.51
N LEU A 41 -27.24 -15.24 1.51
CA LEU A 41 -27.66 -16.46 2.20
C LEU A 41 -28.42 -17.40 1.28
N LYS A 42 -29.17 -16.87 0.31
CA LYS A 42 -29.90 -17.68 -0.67
C LYS A 42 -28.92 -18.39 -1.61
N ASP A 43 -28.05 -17.62 -2.28
CA ASP A 43 -27.13 -18.19 -3.27
C ASP A 43 -26.02 -19.03 -2.64
N ASP A 44 -25.52 -18.67 -1.46
CA ASP A 44 -24.39 -19.38 -0.85
C ASP A 44 -24.82 -20.66 -0.12
N LEU A 45 -26.09 -20.76 0.34
CA LEU A 45 -26.60 -21.94 1.06
C LEU A 45 -27.51 -22.84 0.21
N LEU A 46 -28.32 -22.27 -0.70
CA LEU A 46 -29.37 -23.00 -1.43
C LEU A 46 -28.96 -23.45 -2.83
N LYS A 47 -27.79 -23.08 -3.34
CA LYS A 47 -27.37 -23.39 -4.72
C LYS A 47 -27.41 -24.88 -5.08
N ASN A 48 -27.33 -25.75 -4.07
CA ASN A 48 -27.32 -27.20 -4.23
C ASN A 48 -28.59 -27.89 -3.71
N PHE A 49 -29.61 -27.13 -3.28
CA PHE A 49 -30.79 -27.68 -2.63
C PHE A 49 -32.07 -26.98 -3.09
N GLU A 50 -32.81 -27.61 -4.01
CA GLU A 50 -34.02 -27.05 -4.65
C GLU A 50 -35.22 -26.91 -3.69
N GLU A 51 -35.27 -27.70 -2.60
CA GLU A 51 -36.39 -27.74 -1.66
C GLU A 51 -36.13 -27.00 -0.33
N LEU A 52 -34.98 -26.34 -0.17
CA LEU A 52 -34.66 -25.62 1.06
C LEU A 52 -35.20 -24.18 1.00
N SER A 53 -35.96 -23.78 2.04
CA SER A 53 -36.43 -22.41 2.22
C SER A 53 -35.86 -21.77 3.48
N ILE A 54 -35.58 -20.46 3.40
CA ILE A 54 -35.07 -19.68 4.53
C ILE A 54 -36.25 -19.02 5.22
N LYS A 55 -36.43 -19.33 6.52
CA LYS A 55 -37.42 -18.69 7.37
C LYS A 55 -36.74 -17.77 8.38
N TYR A 56 -37.20 -16.54 8.49
CA TYR A 56 -36.80 -15.61 9.55
C TYR A 56 -37.99 -15.35 10.47
N LYS A 57 -37.83 -15.63 11.76
CA LYS A 57 -38.92 -15.55 12.77
C LYS A 57 -40.20 -16.28 12.33
N GLY A 58 -40.05 -17.42 11.65
CA GLY A 58 -41.15 -18.26 11.18
C GLY A 58 -41.77 -17.85 9.85
N ILE A 59 -41.41 -16.70 9.28
CA ILE A 59 -41.89 -16.21 7.98
C ILE A 59 -40.87 -16.58 6.91
N GLU A 60 -41.34 -17.20 5.84
CA GLU A 60 -40.50 -17.51 4.68
C GLU A 60 -40.06 -16.23 3.99
N VAL A 61 -38.75 -16.10 3.80
CA VAL A 61 -38.18 -14.93 3.16
C VAL A 61 -37.95 -15.26 1.69
N GLN A 62 -38.80 -14.70 0.83
CA GLN A 62 -38.77 -14.97 -0.61
C GLN A 62 -37.68 -14.22 -1.37
N LYS A 63 -37.08 -13.20 -0.73
CA LYS A 63 -36.20 -12.21 -1.38
C LYS A 63 -34.73 -12.47 -1.12
N ASN A 64 -33.87 -11.69 -1.78
CA ASN A 64 -32.42 -11.81 -1.65
C ASN A 64 -31.98 -11.34 -0.26
N ILE A 65 -31.60 -12.27 0.61
CA ILE A 65 -31.11 -11.97 1.97
C ILE A 65 -29.60 -11.97 1.97
N TYR A 66 -29.03 -10.90 2.50
CA TYR A 66 -27.60 -10.77 2.67
C TYR A 66 -27.24 -10.71 4.15
N PHE A 67 -26.22 -11.48 4.51
CA PHE A 67 -25.53 -11.33 5.78
C PHE A 67 -24.34 -10.41 5.58
N ILE A 68 -24.24 -9.38 6.42
CA ILE A 68 -23.16 -8.40 6.40
C ILE A 68 -22.44 -8.39 7.75
N ASN A 69 -21.11 -8.45 7.69
CA ASN A 69 -20.23 -8.34 8.84
C ASN A 69 -19.15 -7.28 8.54
N GLY A 70 -18.94 -6.37 9.49
CA GLY A 70 -17.90 -5.36 9.39
C GLY A 70 -17.44 -4.82 10.73
N PHE A 71 -16.39 -4.02 10.67
CA PHE A 71 -15.86 -3.29 11.81
C PHE A 71 -15.99 -1.80 11.61
N ILE A 72 -16.15 -1.09 12.71
CA ILE A 72 -16.01 0.36 12.76
C ILE A 72 -14.88 0.64 13.75
N VAL A 73 -13.84 1.29 13.25
CA VAL A 73 -12.58 1.50 13.97
C VAL A 73 -12.33 2.99 14.12
N CYS A 74 -12.00 3.43 15.33
CA CYS A 74 -11.48 4.78 15.55
C CYS A 74 -9.98 4.79 15.26
N GLN A 75 -9.58 5.52 14.22
CA GLN A 75 -8.17 5.73 13.90
C GLN A 75 -7.83 7.21 14.12
N GLY A 76 -6.78 7.49 14.90
CA GLY A 76 -6.34 8.86 15.14
C GLY A 76 -5.47 9.01 16.37
N LYS A 77 -5.16 10.23 16.76
CA LYS A 77 -4.44 10.54 18.00
C LYS A 77 -5.35 10.95 19.16
N LYS A 78 -6.57 11.37 18.87
CA LYS A 78 -7.55 11.82 19.87
C LYS A 78 -8.68 10.82 20.00
N ASP A 79 -9.18 10.69 21.21
CA ASP A 79 -10.40 9.96 21.51
C ASP A 79 -11.62 10.76 21.07
N ILE A 80 -12.69 10.06 20.67
CA ILE A 80 -13.98 10.66 20.40
C ILE A 80 -14.80 10.55 21.68
N SER A 81 -15.02 11.68 22.35
CA SER A 81 -15.76 11.76 23.62
C SER A 81 -16.78 12.88 23.55
N ASN A 82 -18.06 12.52 23.55
CA ASN A 82 -19.19 13.45 23.55
C ASN A 82 -20.46 12.67 23.90
N ASP A 83 -21.33 13.27 24.71
CA ASP A 83 -22.59 12.68 25.15
C ASP A 83 -23.60 12.50 23.98
N GLU A 84 -23.43 13.23 22.88
CA GLU A 84 -24.30 13.17 21.69
C GLU A 84 -23.69 12.42 20.50
N ASN A 85 -22.62 11.62 20.68
CA ASN A 85 -22.05 10.87 19.56
C ASN A 85 -23.05 9.81 19.08
N SER A 86 -23.40 9.94 17.80
CA SER A 86 -24.27 9.01 17.12
C SER A 86 -23.72 8.65 15.75
N LEU A 87 -23.90 7.40 15.40
CA LEU A 87 -23.57 6.80 14.13
C LEU A 87 -24.82 6.14 13.57
N GLN A 88 -25.10 6.40 12.30
CA GLN A 88 -26.24 5.88 11.58
C GLN A 88 -25.77 5.13 10.33
N ILE A 89 -26.25 3.90 10.16
CA ILE A 89 -26.01 3.08 8.97
C ILE A 89 -27.31 3.03 8.19
N ASN A 90 -27.35 3.70 7.05
CA ASN A 90 -28.51 3.79 6.18
C ASN A 90 -28.43 2.78 5.05
N LEU A 91 -29.57 2.19 4.74
CA LEU A 91 -29.73 1.40 3.52
C LEU A 91 -30.31 2.27 2.40
N PRO A 92 -30.01 1.94 1.13
CA PRO A 92 -30.70 2.47 -0.02
C PRO A 92 -32.21 2.18 0.01
N THR A 93 -32.94 2.89 -0.84
CA THR A 93 -34.36 2.60 -1.11
C THR A 93 -34.52 1.14 -1.56
N ASN A 94 -35.61 0.48 -1.13
CA ASN A 94 -35.94 -0.93 -1.41
C ASN A 94 -35.11 -1.97 -0.67
N TRP A 95 -34.29 -1.55 0.28
CA TRP A 95 -33.56 -2.44 1.17
C TRP A 95 -34.15 -2.35 2.57
N LYS A 96 -34.05 -3.43 3.33
CA LYS A 96 -34.58 -3.49 4.69
C LYS A 96 -33.65 -4.25 5.62
N TRP A 97 -33.38 -3.68 6.79
CA TRP A 97 -32.77 -4.39 7.89
C TRP A 97 -33.78 -5.40 8.49
N LEU A 98 -33.35 -6.65 8.60
CA LEU A 98 -34.09 -7.70 9.31
C LEU A 98 -33.57 -7.90 10.72
N ASP A 99 -32.25 -7.79 10.89
CA ASP A 99 -31.59 -7.89 12.18
C ASP A 99 -30.26 -7.13 12.20
N TYR A 100 -29.86 -6.73 13.40
CA TYR A 100 -28.57 -6.10 13.66
C TYR A 100 -28.10 -6.39 15.08
N LYS A 101 -26.85 -6.80 15.21
CA LYS A 101 -26.19 -7.03 16.51
C LYS A 101 -24.75 -6.57 16.49
N ILE A 102 -24.30 -6.14 17.66
CA ILE A 102 -22.89 -5.93 17.97
C ILE A 102 -22.35 -7.28 18.44
N VAL A 103 -21.30 -7.77 17.78
CA VAL A 103 -20.70 -9.08 18.08
C VAL A 103 -19.59 -8.94 19.10
N SER A 104 -18.73 -7.95 18.90
CA SER A 104 -17.60 -7.67 19.77
C SER A 104 -17.32 -6.18 19.77
N ASN A 105 -16.72 -5.69 20.84
CA ASN A 105 -16.29 -4.30 20.96
C ASN A 105 -15.09 -4.20 21.90
N SER A 106 -14.43 -3.05 21.91
CA SER A 106 -13.33 -2.79 22.82
C SER A 106 -13.80 -2.71 24.27
N LYS A 107 -12.93 -3.12 25.20
CA LYS A 107 -13.27 -3.27 26.62
C LYS A 107 -13.74 -1.95 27.23
N GLY A 108 -14.92 -1.96 27.82
CA GLY A 108 -15.51 -0.79 28.49
C GLY A 108 -16.33 0.12 27.56
N MET A 109 -16.43 -0.21 26.28
CA MET A 109 -17.35 0.48 25.38
C MET A 109 -18.79 0.03 25.62
N ILE A 110 -19.70 0.99 25.68
CA ILE A 110 -21.14 0.77 25.78
C ILE A 110 -21.80 1.39 24.55
N PHE A 111 -22.62 0.61 23.87
CA PHE A 111 -23.40 1.06 22.73
C PHE A 111 -24.88 0.91 23.02
N GLN A 112 -25.64 1.95 22.72
CA GLN A 112 -27.08 1.86 22.63
C GLN A 112 -27.45 1.72 21.15
N LYS A 113 -28.06 0.58 20.81
CA LYS A 113 -28.51 0.30 19.44
C LYS A 113 -30.00 0.54 19.29
N LYS A 114 -30.41 1.14 18.18
CA LYS A 114 -31.80 1.21 17.74
C LYS A 114 -31.89 0.78 16.28
N LEU A 115 -32.78 -0.15 16.00
CA LEU A 115 -32.99 -0.70 14.67
C LEU A 115 -34.31 -0.21 14.12
N ASN A 116 -34.27 0.36 12.92
CA ASN A 116 -35.43 0.63 12.07
C ASN A 116 -35.26 -0.17 10.77
N ASP A 117 -36.33 -0.29 9.99
CA ASP A 117 -36.30 -1.01 8.71
C ASP A 117 -35.24 -0.46 7.74
N GLU A 118 -35.02 0.86 7.70
CA GLU A 118 -34.11 1.49 6.72
C GLU A 118 -32.75 1.87 7.33
N SER A 119 -32.64 1.86 8.65
CA SER A 119 -31.46 2.41 9.33
C SER A 119 -31.16 1.76 10.69
N VAL A 120 -29.88 1.67 10.99
CA VAL A 120 -29.35 1.30 12.31
C VAL A 120 -28.75 2.54 12.95
N PHE A 121 -29.15 2.83 14.18
CA PHE A 121 -28.56 3.89 15.00
C PHE A 121 -27.73 3.29 16.12
N LEU A 122 -26.53 3.83 16.30
CA LEU A 122 -25.58 3.48 17.34
C LEU A 122 -25.18 4.75 18.08
N ASN A 123 -25.54 4.82 19.36
CA ASN A 123 -25.08 5.87 20.26
C ASN A 123 -24.02 5.30 21.19
N PHE A 124 -22.98 6.08 21.49
CA PHE A 124 -21.88 5.69 22.35
C PHE A 124 -21.24 6.92 22.98
N ASP A 125 -20.73 6.79 24.21
CA ASP A 125 -20.26 7.95 24.96
C ASP A 125 -18.80 8.28 24.57
N LEU A 126 -17.98 7.23 24.52
CA LEU A 126 -16.54 7.28 24.28
C LEU A 126 -16.11 6.16 23.34
N ILE A 127 -15.33 6.52 22.32
CA ILE A 127 -14.52 5.57 21.54
C ILE A 127 -13.09 6.11 21.48
N LYS A 128 -12.15 5.38 22.07
CA LYS A 128 -10.74 5.78 22.11
C LYS A 128 -10.03 5.46 20.81
N SER A 129 -8.88 6.09 20.62
CA SER A 129 -7.99 5.75 19.52
C SER A 129 -7.67 4.24 19.51
N LYS A 130 -7.79 3.63 18.33
CA LYS A 130 -7.60 2.19 18.05
C LYS A 130 -8.65 1.26 18.66
N GLU A 131 -9.70 1.80 19.26
CA GLU A 131 -10.87 0.99 19.63
C GLU A 131 -11.75 0.72 18.43
N PHE A 132 -12.51 -0.36 18.54
CA PHE A 132 -13.36 -0.88 17.49
C PHE A 132 -14.67 -1.44 18.02
N VAL A 133 -15.65 -1.51 17.13
CA VAL A 133 -16.88 -2.27 17.27
C VAL A 133 -17.06 -3.16 16.03
N GLU A 134 -17.29 -4.45 16.26
CA GLU A 134 -17.66 -5.42 15.24
C GLU A 134 -19.17 -5.61 15.26
N TYR A 135 -19.77 -5.61 14.08
CA TYR A 135 -21.19 -5.81 13.93
C TYR A 135 -21.52 -6.88 12.89
N GLU A 136 -22.68 -7.47 13.09
CA GLU A 136 -23.32 -8.36 12.15
C GLU A 136 -24.74 -7.88 11.92
N GLY A 137 -25.20 -7.98 10.68
CA GLY A 137 -26.60 -7.73 10.40
C GLY A 137 -27.08 -8.47 9.17
N ILE A 138 -28.39 -8.50 9.05
CA ILE A 138 -29.11 -9.20 7.99
C ILE A 138 -29.95 -8.15 7.28
N ILE A 139 -29.77 -8.07 5.96
CA ILE A 139 -30.54 -7.17 5.10
C ILE A 139 -31.31 -7.98 4.06
N GLU A 140 -32.51 -7.51 3.75
CA GLU A 140 -33.35 -7.96 2.66
C GLU A 140 -33.25 -6.94 1.53
N ILE A 141 -32.98 -7.41 0.32
CA ILE A 141 -32.85 -6.55 -0.87
C ILE A 141 -33.94 -6.96 -1.87
N ASN A 142 -34.82 -6.02 -2.22
CA ASN A 142 -35.90 -6.23 -3.18
C ASN A 142 -35.47 -5.92 -4.63
N GLU A 143 -34.22 -6.20 -4.98
CA GLU A 143 -33.65 -5.99 -6.30
C GLU A 143 -32.51 -6.99 -6.56
N ASP A 144 -32.27 -7.30 -7.84
CA ASP A 144 -31.16 -8.16 -8.24
C ASP A 144 -29.88 -7.33 -8.34
N ILE A 145 -29.03 -7.47 -7.33
CA ILE A 145 -27.75 -6.77 -7.22
C ILE A 145 -26.61 -7.75 -7.15
N LYS A 146 -25.54 -7.43 -7.89
CA LYS A 146 -24.26 -8.11 -7.73
C LYS A 146 -23.68 -7.80 -6.35
N LYS A 147 -23.27 -8.86 -5.65
CA LYS A 147 -22.66 -8.84 -4.31
C LYS A 147 -21.59 -7.76 -4.11
N GLU A 148 -20.76 -7.55 -5.13
CA GLU A 148 -19.64 -6.58 -5.14
C GLU A 148 -20.09 -5.13 -4.86
N ASN A 149 -21.35 -4.79 -5.13
CA ASN A 149 -21.86 -3.43 -4.99
C ASN A 149 -22.54 -3.17 -3.64
N ILE A 150 -22.69 -4.18 -2.77
CA ILE A 150 -23.54 -4.05 -1.59
C ILE A 150 -22.88 -3.21 -0.50
N GLY A 151 -21.61 -3.48 -0.18
CA GLY A 151 -20.88 -2.73 0.84
C GLY A 151 -20.68 -1.27 0.49
N GLU A 152 -20.48 -0.96 -0.80
CA GLU A 152 -20.34 0.41 -1.29
C GLU A 152 -21.63 1.22 -1.14
N ARG A 153 -22.79 0.57 -1.20
CA ARG A 153 -24.11 1.20 -1.07
C ARG A 153 -24.58 1.39 0.37
N LEU A 154 -23.97 0.74 1.35
CA LEU A 154 -24.24 0.98 2.78
C LEU A 154 -23.75 2.37 3.16
N ASP A 155 -24.64 3.29 3.49
CA ASP A 155 -24.25 4.67 3.76
C ASP A 155 -24.06 4.93 5.26
N PHE A 156 -22.96 5.58 5.63
CA PHE A 156 -22.58 5.79 7.02
C PHE A 156 -22.59 7.29 7.34
N HIS A 157 -23.56 7.69 8.15
CA HIS A 157 -23.70 9.06 8.63
C HIS A 157 -23.34 9.13 10.12
N HIS A 158 -22.77 10.24 10.57
CA HIS A 158 -22.51 10.43 11.99
C HIS A 158 -22.63 11.90 12.37
N ARG A 159 -22.98 12.15 13.64
CA ARG A 159 -23.00 13.50 14.24
C ARG A 159 -21.89 13.59 15.28
N ILE A 160 -20.64 13.52 14.82
CA ILE A 160 -19.45 13.58 15.68
C ILE A 160 -18.66 14.82 15.30
N PRO A 161 -18.41 15.76 16.21
CA PRO A 161 -17.73 17.01 15.89
C PRO A 161 -16.26 16.76 15.52
N ASN A 162 -15.75 17.51 14.54
CA ASN A 162 -14.35 17.46 14.09
C ASN A 162 -13.87 16.08 13.59
N VAL A 163 -14.79 15.18 13.24
CA VAL A 163 -14.51 13.89 12.62
C VAL A 163 -14.99 13.97 11.17
N PRO A 164 -14.14 13.62 10.18
CA PRO A 164 -14.56 13.58 8.78
C PRO A 164 -15.49 12.40 8.51
N SER A 165 -16.14 12.41 7.35
CA SER A 165 -17.00 11.32 6.90
C SER A 165 -16.31 9.95 6.96
N ILE A 166 -17.10 8.92 7.25
CA ILE A 166 -16.62 7.56 7.44
C ILE A 166 -16.08 7.03 6.12
N LYS A 167 -14.80 6.63 6.14
CA LYS A 167 -14.16 6.00 5.00
C LYS A 167 -14.44 4.50 5.02
N LYS A 168 -14.90 3.97 3.89
CA LYS A 168 -15.10 2.53 3.68
C LYS A 168 -13.81 1.95 3.10
N PHE A 169 -13.38 0.82 3.65
CA PHE A 169 -12.29 0.03 3.10
C PHE A 169 -12.75 -1.41 2.98
N SER A 170 -12.54 -2.00 1.81
CA SER A 170 -12.61 -3.44 1.63
C SER A 170 -11.23 -4.05 1.85
N ILE A 171 -11.22 -5.30 2.30
CA ILE A 171 -9.98 -6.09 2.43
C ILE A 171 -9.25 -6.20 1.06
N ASP A 172 -10.00 -6.20 -0.03
CA ASP A 172 -9.45 -6.32 -1.39
C ASP A 172 -8.70 -5.05 -1.83
N MET A 173 -9.14 -3.86 -1.41
CA MET A 173 -8.36 -2.62 -1.60
C MET A 173 -7.02 -2.68 -0.88
N LEU A 174 -6.96 -3.28 0.32
CA LEU A 174 -5.73 -3.40 1.10
C LEU A 174 -4.71 -4.30 0.38
N LYS A 175 -5.16 -5.40 -0.22
CA LYS A 175 -4.30 -6.32 -1.00
C LYS A 175 -3.69 -5.63 -2.21
N SER A 176 -4.47 -4.82 -2.93
CA SER A 176 -3.99 -4.07 -4.09
C SER A 176 -2.92 -3.02 -3.72
N GLY A 177 -3.09 -2.33 -2.58
CA GLY A 177 -2.16 -1.29 -2.13
C GLY A 177 -0.74 -1.79 -1.80
N PHE A 178 -0.59 -3.04 -1.39
CA PHE A 178 0.73 -3.64 -1.11
C PHE A 178 1.62 -3.71 -2.35
N GLY A 179 1.06 -4.00 -3.53
CA GLY A 179 1.83 -4.04 -4.78
C GLY A 179 2.44 -2.69 -5.12
N ILE A 180 1.69 -1.61 -4.95
CA ILE A 180 2.15 -0.24 -5.19
C ILE A 180 3.28 0.13 -4.22
N LEU A 181 3.16 -0.22 -2.94
CA LEU A 181 4.20 0.05 -1.94
C LEU A 181 5.53 -0.62 -2.29
N ILE A 182 5.51 -1.86 -2.79
CA ILE A 182 6.72 -2.58 -3.21
C ILE A 182 7.39 -1.85 -4.38
N VAL A 183 6.61 -1.43 -5.38
CA VAL A 183 7.14 -0.67 -6.53
C VAL A 183 7.73 0.67 -6.08
N CYS A 184 7.04 1.40 -5.20
CA CYS A 184 7.55 2.65 -4.65
C CYS A 184 8.84 2.46 -3.85
N ALA A 185 8.93 1.42 -3.03
CA ALA A 185 10.15 1.08 -2.31
C ALA A 185 11.29 0.78 -3.28
N PHE A 186 11.05 -0.06 -4.30
CA PHE A 186 12.06 -0.37 -5.31
C PHE A 186 12.60 0.89 -5.98
N LEU A 187 11.72 1.77 -6.48
CA LEU A 187 12.09 3.04 -7.10
C LEU A 187 12.86 3.98 -6.15
N ALA A 188 12.53 4.00 -4.86
CA ALA A 188 13.23 4.82 -3.88
C ALA A 188 14.64 4.31 -3.57
N PHE A 189 14.86 2.99 -3.59
CA PHE A 189 16.15 2.38 -3.28
C PHE A 189 17.05 2.15 -4.50
N THR A 190 16.51 2.13 -5.72
CA THR A 190 17.31 1.91 -6.95
C THR A 190 18.45 2.94 -7.11
N PRO A 191 18.22 4.25 -6.90
CA PRO A 191 19.28 5.25 -7.03
C PRO A 191 20.37 5.10 -5.97
N ILE A 192 20.00 4.70 -4.75
CA ILE A 192 20.96 4.46 -3.66
C ILE A 192 21.85 3.28 -4.05
N TYR A 193 21.26 2.18 -4.53
CA TYR A 193 21.98 1.02 -5.02
C TYR A 193 22.96 1.40 -6.16
N LEU A 194 22.49 2.11 -7.19
CA LEU A 194 23.33 2.55 -8.31
C LEU A 194 24.46 3.49 -7.87
N THR A 195 24.24 4.33 -6.85
CA THR A 195 25.27 5.23 -6.33
C THR A 195 26.33 4.46 -5.54
N LEU A 196 25.93 3.43 -4.79
CA LEU A 196 26.89 2.53 -4.13
C LEU A 196 27.73 1.78 -5.17
N GLU A 197 27.09 1.23 -6.21
CA GLU A 197 27.78 0.56 -7.31
C GLU A 197 28.71 1.51 -8.10
N TYR A 198 28.28 2.77 -8.32
CA TYR A 198 29.10 3.79 -8.97
C TYR A 198 30.31 4.20 -8.12
N ASN A 199 30.15 4.31 -6.80
CA ASN A 199 31.25 4.63 -5.90
C ASN A 199 32.24 3.47 -5.74
N ASP A 200 31.81 2.23 -6.00
CA ASP A 200 32.68 1.05 -6.02
C ASP A 200 33.46 0.89 -7.35
N ILE A 201 33.32 1.83 -8.31
CA ILE A 201 34.17 1.87 -9.50
C ILE A 201 35.57 2.34 -9.09
N GLU A 202 36.43 1.37 -8.79
CA GLU A 202 37.84 1.61 -8.52
C GLU A 202 38.51 2.28 -9.73
N THR A 203 39.14 3.43 -9.50
CA THR A 203 39.95 4.12 -10.51
C THR A 203 41.37 3.57 -10.48
N TYR A 204 41.93 3.31 -11.67
CA TYR A 204 43.29 2.82 -11.82
C TYR A 204 44.11 3.82 -12.62
N ASN A 205 45.31 4.11 -12.11
CA ASN A 205 46.34 4.74 -12.92
C ASN A 205 46.95 3.67 -13.82
N LEU A 206 46.80 3.84 -15.12
CA LEU A 206 47.45 3.01 -16.12
C LEU A 206 48.75 3.68 -16.51
N GLU A 207 49.86 3.03 -16.15
CA GLU A 207 51.19 3.40 -16.61
C GLU A 207 51.62 2.43 -17.71
N ALA A 208 52.04 2.99 -18.85
CA ALA A 208 52.54 2.22 -19.99
C ALA A 208 54.06 2.35 -20.09
N TYR A 209 54.74 1.24 -20.33
CA TYR A 209 56.18 1.18 -20.45
C TYR A 209 56.62 0.70 -21.83
N ASN A 210 57.59 1.39 -22.43
CA ASN A 210 58.25 0.91 -23.64
C ASN A 210 59.41 -0.03 -23.25
N ALA A 211 59.23 -1.33 -23.51
CA ALA A 211 60.20 -2.36 -23.13
C ALA A 211 61.56 -2.25 -23.83
N ASN A 212 61.64 -1.57 -24.98
CA ASN A 212 62.87 -1.46 -25.75
C ASN A 212 63.71 -0.23 -25.37
N THR A 213 63.04 0.88 -25.05
CA THR A 213 63.72 2.16 -24.75
C THR A 213 63.81 2.45 -23.25
N ASN A 214 63.19 1.61 -22.43
CA ASN A 214 63.06 1.79 -20.99
C ASN A 214 62.37 3.12 -20.57
N ALA A 215 61.64 3.76 -21.49
CA ALA A 215 60.97 5.04 -21.24
C ALA A 215 59.54 4.84 -20.71
N ILE A 216 59.17 5.61 -19.68
CA ILE A 216 57.82 5.68 -19.12
C ILE A 216 56.97 6.60 -20.01
N LEU A 217 55.81 6.12 -20.47
CA LEU A 217 54.85 6.91 -21.22
C LEU A 217 53.87 7.60 -20.25
N PRO A 218 53.28 8.75 -20.61
CA PRO A 218 52.38 9.49 -19.74
C PRO A 218 51.19 8.63 -19.28
N SER A 219 50.95 8.62 -17.98
CA SER A 219 49.87 7.87 -17.33
C SER A 219 48.50 8.43 -17.69
N SER A 220 47.51 7.56 -17.88
CA SER A 220 46.10 7.92 -18.00
C SER A 220 45.27 7.24 -16.92
N ILE A 221 44.29 7.96 -16.36
CA ILE A 221 43.33 7.39 -15.42
C ILE A 221 42.26 6.69 -16.23
N VAL A 222 42.02 5.41 -15.98
CA VAL A 222 40.97 4.64 -16.67
C VAL A 222 40.04 3.99 -15.65
N TYR A 223 38.75 4.00 -15.99
CA TYR A 223 37.70 3.35 -15.22
C TYR A 223 37.55 1.91 -15.69
N LEU A 224 37.51 0.95 -14.77
CA LEU A 224 37.35 -0.47 -15.10
C LEU A 224 35.88 -0.74 -15.46
N ASN A 225 35.59 -0.83 -16.76
CA ASN A 225 34.33 -1.33 -17.31
C ASN A 225 34.60 -2.59 -18.17
N ASP A 226 33.55 -3.31 -18.57
CA ASP A 226 33.69 -4.52 -19.40
C ASP A 226 34.39 -4.27 -20.76
N ASP A 227 34.47 -3.01 -21.22
CA ASP A 227 35.20 -2.63 -22.44
C ASP A 227 36.73 -2.68 -22.26
N LEU A 228 37.23 -2.57 -21.03
CA LEU A 228 38.66 -2.62 -20.72
C LEU A 228 39.25 -4.01 -21.00
N GLY A 229 38.48 -5.07 -20.75
CA GLY A 229 38.85 -6.44 -21.12
C GLY A 229 38.93 -6.64 -22.65
N GLN A 230 38.11 -5.94 -23.43
CA GLN A 230 38.18 -5.97 -24.89
C GLN A 230 39.39 -5.20 -25.42
N LEU A 231 39.71 -4.06 -24.79
CA LEU A 231 40.88 -3.26 -25.12
C LEU A 231 42.19 -3.99 -24.77
N GLU A 232 42.25 -4.65 -23.60
CA GLU A 232 43.36 -5.52 -23.21
C GLU A 232 43.61 -6.61 -24.25
N LYS A 233 42.54 -7.27 -24.70
CA LYS A 233 42.62 -8.33 -25.70
C LYS A 233 43.13 -7.80 -27.05
N LYS A 234 42.61 -6.65 -27.48
CA LYS A 234 43.03 -6.00 -28.73
C LYS A 234 44.50 -5.55 -28.69
N ILE A 235 44.96 -4.98 -27.58
CA ILE A 235 46.35 -4.54 -27.42
C ILE A 235 47.30 -5.74 -27.37
N ALA A 236 46.91 -6.83 -26.69
CA ALA A 236 47.68 -8.07 -26.66
C ALA A 236 47.80 -8.73 -28.05
N GLU A 237 46.77 -8.61 -28.89
CA GLU A 237 46.77 -9.13 -30.26
C GLU A 237 47.54 -8.24 -31.25
N GLU A 238 47.45 -6.90 -31.12
CA GLU A 238 48.03 -5.95 -32.10
C GLU A 238 49.48 -5.51 -31.78
N ASN A 239 49.93 -5.53 -30.52
CA ASN A 239 51.23 -4.97 -30.14
C ASN A 239 52.01 -5.86 -29.15
N SER A 240 52.68 -6.89 -29.67
CA SER A 240 53.66 -7.69 -28.92
C SER A 240 54.90 -6.87 -28.56
N GLY A 241 54.85 -6.14 -27.43
CA GLY A 241 55.99 -5.35 -26.94
C GLY A 241 55.72 -4.36 -25.81
N TYR A 242 54.46 -4.11 -25.43
CA TYR A 242 54.11 -3.24 -24.31
C TYR A 242 53.70 -4.06 -23.08
N ASN A 243 54.14 -3.62 -21.90
CA ASN A 243 53.67 -4.14 -20.62
C ASN A 243 52.78 -3.10 -19.96
N LEU A 244 51.54 -3.49 -19.61
CA LEU A 244 50.64 -2.68 -18.80
C LEU A 244 50.86 -3.00 -17.32
N VAL A 245 51.08 -1.97 -16.50
CA VAL A 245 51.28 -2.12 -15.06
C VAL A 245 50.13 -1.44 -14.32
N PHE A 246 49.45 -2.21 -13.46
CA PHE A 246 48.36 -1.72 -12.62
C PHE A 246 48.86 -1.64 -11.17
N GLU A 247 48.80 -0.44 -10.56
CA GLU A 247 49.49 -0.07 -9.30
C GLU A 247 49.21 -0.94 -8.06
N ARG A 248 48.29 -1.91 -8.08
CA ARG A 248 48.05 -2.80 -6.92
C ARG A 248 48.05 -4.30 -7.15
N LYS A 249 48.17 -4.78 -8.40
CA LYS A 249 48.43 -6.20 -8.70
C LYS A 249 49.30 -6.28 -9.96
N ASN A 250 50.58 -6.59 -9.77
CA ASN A 250 51.48 -6.95 -10.87
C ASN A 250 51.01 -8.27 -11.49
N LYS A 251 50.10 -8.23 -12.47
CA LYS A 251 49.81 -9.37 -13.32
C LYS A 251 50.85 -9.34 -14.46
N LYS A 252 51.93 -10.11 -14.30
CA LYS A 252 52.91 -10.29 -15.39
C LYS A 252 52.23 -11.04 -16.52
N PHE A 253 52.15 -10.42 -17.69
CA PHE A 253 51.71 -11.09 -18.90
C PHE A 253 52.92 -11.80 -19.52
N SER A 254 52.86 -13.13 -19.57
CA SER A 254 53.84 -13.91 -20.31
C SER A 254 53.59 -13.68 -21.79
N CYS A 255 54.56 -13.11 -22.52
CA CYS A 255 54.56 -13.16 -23.98
C CYS A 255 54.42 -14.63 -24.38
N GLY A 256 53.34 -14.97 -25.09
CA GLY A 256 53.20 -16.27 -25.72
C GLY A 256 54.39 -16.47 -26.64
N GLY A 257 55.24 -17.45 -26.31
CA GLY A 257 56.29 -17.89 -27.22
C GLY A 257 55.64 -18.38 -28.51
N PHE A 258 56.16 -17.89 -29.63
CA PHE A 258 55.89 -18.41 -30.98
C PHE A 258 56.18 -19.91 -31.07
#